data_AF-A0A9J6H789-F1
#
_entry.id   AF-A0A9J6H789-F1
#
_cell.length_a   1.000
_cell.length_b   1.000
_cell.length_c   1.000
_cell.angle_alpha   90.00
_cell.angle_beta   90.00
_cell.angle_gamma   90.00
#
_symmetry.space_group_name_H-M   'P 1'
#
loop_
_entity.id
_entity.type
_entity.pdbx_description
1 polymer ?
#
loop_
_entity_poly.entity_id
_entity_poly.type
_entity_poly.pdbx_seq_one_letter_code
_entity_poly.pdbx_strand_id
1 'polypeptide(L)' 'MNQLQHITSRCDSAENRMRRSNLLFFGIEDDVNEDWEASEKKLIEFCEENLQITLTSQQFERVHRLGRFSPDKRRPIC' A
#
# COMPACT_ATOMS: atom_id res chain seq x y z
N MET A 1 -19.52 16.17 23.50
CA MET A 1 -18.94 15.84 22.19
C MET A 1 -19.92 16.32 21.13
N ASN A 2 -19.54 17.26 20.27
CA ASN A 2 -20.43 17.83 19.25
C ASN A 2 -20.60 16.85 18.07
N GLN A 3 -21.69 16.95 17.30
CA GLN A 3 -22.01 16.05 16.18
C GLN A 3 -20.85 15.89 15.18
N LEU A 4 -20.11 16.98 14.87
CA LEU A 4 -18.93 16.91 14.02
C LEU A 4 -17.87 15.95 14.57
N GLN A 5 -17.57 16.05 15.86
CA GLN A 5 -16.58 15.17 16.50
C GLN A 5 -17.03 13.70 16.49
N HIS A 6 -18.33 13.44 16.63
CA HIS A 6 -18.88 12.10 16.56
C HIS A 6 -18.75 11.50 15.15
N ILE A 7 -19.04 12.28 14.12
CA ILE A 7 -18.90 11.86 12.72
C ILE A 7 -17.43 11.59 12.38
N THR A 8 -16.52 12.49 12.76
CA THR A 8 -15.08 12.31 12.54
C THR A 8 -14.58 11.00 13.16
N SER A 9 -14.91 10.75 14.43
CA SER A 9 -14.53 9.51 15.11
C SER A 9 -15.07 8.26 14.42
N ARG A 10 -16.29 8.32 13.89
CA ARG A 10 -16.91 7.23 13.13
C ARG A 10 -16.22 6.98 11.79
N CYS A 11 -15.84 8.04 11.08
CA CYS A 11 -15.09 7.96 9.82
C CYS A 11 -13.70 7.36 10.06
N ASP A 12 -12.95 7.88 11.03
CA ASP A 12 -11.61 7.38 11.37
C ASP A 12 -11.66 5.88 11.73
N SER A 13 -12.66 5.48 12.53
CA SER A 13 -12.86 4.07 12.91
C SER A 13 -13.20 3.17 11.71
N ALA A 14 -13.97 3.68 10.75
CA ALA A 14 -14.33 2.94 9.55
C ALA A 14 -13.12 2.79 8.63
N GLU A 15 -12.39 3.87 8.38
CA GLU A 15 -11.17 3.86 7.58
C GLU A 15 -10.09 2.96 8.15
N ASN A 16 -9.86 3.01 9.47
CA ASN A 16 -8.86 2.17 10.12
C ASN A 16 -9.24 0.69 10.02
N ARG A 17 -10.54 0.37 10.06
CA ARG A 17 -11.02 -1.01 9.85
C ARG A 17 -10.83 -1.46 8.40
N MET A 18 -11.04 -0.56 7.44
CA MET A 18 -10.82 -0.86 6.01
C MET A 18 -9.33 -1.12 5.72
N ARG A 19 -8.42 -0.37 6.34
CA ARG A 19 -6.97 -0.52 6.13
C ARG A 19 -6.30 -1.55 7.05
N ARG A 20 -7.07 -2.29 7.86
CA ARG A 20 -6.51 -3.16 8.91
C ARG A 20 -5.61 -4.26 8.36
N SER A 21 -5.88 -4.75 7.16
CA SER A 21 -5.09 -5.80 6.51
C SER A 21 -4.05 -5.25 5.54
N ASN A 22 -3.93 -3.93 5.41
CA ASN A 22 -2.98 -3.30 4.51
C ASN A 22 -1.59 -3.36 5.14
N LEU A 23 -0.60 -3.76 4.34
CA LEU A 23 0.81 -3.73 4.72
C LEU A 23 1.51 -2.65 3.89
N LEU A 24 2.41 -1.90 4.54
CA LEU A 24 3.18 -0.86 3.88
C LEU A 24 4.62 -1.32 3.66
N PHE A 25 5.04 -1.30 2.40
CA PHE A 25 6.40 -1.63 1.99
C PHE A 25 7.12 -0.35 1.57
N PHE A 26 8.22 -0.05 2.25
CA PHE A 26 9.05 1.12 1.99
C PHE A 26 10.37 0.71 1.34
N GLY A 27 10.95 1.61 0.55
CA GLY A 27 12.29 1.43 -0.01
C GLY A 27 12.36 0.71 -1.35
N ILE A 28 11.26 0.09 -1.82
CA ILE A 28 11.15 -0.52 -3.15
C ILE A 28 11.26 0.56 -4.24
N GLU A 29 12.08 0.32 -5.27
CA GLU A 29 12.32 1.26 -6.38
C GLU A 29 11.02 1.68 -7.06
N ASP A 30 10.84 2.98 -7.29
CA ASP A 30 9.58 3.60 -7.71
C ASP A 30 9.73 4.22 -9.11
N ASP A 31 8.83 3.85 -10.04
CA ASP A 31 8.84 4.36 -11.40
C ASP A 31 7.74 5.40 -11.66
N VAL A 32 8.03 6.36 -12.55
CA VAL A 32 7.14 7.48 -12.89
C VAL A 32 5.78 7.04 -13.42
N ASN A 33 5.75 5.96 -14.19
CA ASN A 33 4.56 5.41 -14.83
C ASN A 33 4.28 3.98 -14.35
N GLU A 34 4.60 3.69 -13.09
CA GLU A 34 4.30 2.38 -12.48
C GLU A 34 2.80 2.15 -12.40
N ASP A 35 2.33 1.11 -13.09
CA ASP A 35 0.96 0.61 -12.98
C ASP A 35 0.85 -0.43 -11.86
N TRP A 36 -0.35 -1.01 -11.71
CA TRP A 36 -0.62 -1.96 -10.63
C TRP A 36 0.10 -3.29 -10.83
N GLU A 37 0.19 -3.78 -12.06
CA GLU A 37 0.88 -5.03 -12.38
C GLU A 37 2.39 -4.91 -12.12
N ALA A 38 3.00 -3.79 -12.48
CA ALA A 38 4.39 -3.49 -12.16
C ALA A 38 4.63 -3.38 -10.64
N SER A 39 3.72 -2.70 -9.92
CA SER A 39 3.80 -2.60 -8.45
C SER A 39 3.75 -3.98 -7.79
N GLU A 40 2.84 -4.83 -8.27
CA GLU A 40 2.64 -6.18 -7.75
C GLU A 40 3.86 -7.07 -8.00
N LYS A 41 4.39 -7.05 -9.23
CA LYS A 41 5.59 -7.80 -9.58
C LYS A 41 6.78 -7.41 -8.69
N LYS A 42 7.01 -6.11 -8.49
CA LYS A 42 8.07 -5.62 -7.60
C LYS A 42 7.88 -6.08 -6.15
N LEU A 43 6.64 -6.13 -5.67
CA LEU A 43 6.34 -6.60 -4.33
C LEU A 43 6.60 -8.10 -4.18
N ILE A 44 6.21 -8.91 -5.17
CA ILE A 44 6.48 -10.35 -5.19
C ILE A 44 7.99 -10.61 -5.16
N GLU A 45 8.73 -9.96 -6.07
CA GLU A 45 10.20 -10.06 -6.15
C GLU A 45 10.85 -9.66 -4.82
N PHE A 46 10.42 -8.54 -4.22
CA PHE A 46 10.92 -8.09 -2.92
C PHE A 46 10.69 -9.15 -1.82
N CYS A 47 9.49 -9.71 -1.74
CA CYS A 47 9.14 -10.72 -0.74
C CYS A 47 9.93 -12.02 -0.92
N GLU A 48 10.15 -12.44 -2.16
CA GLU A 48 10.95 -13.64 -2.45
C GLU A 48 12.42 -13.43 -2.06
N GLU A 49 13.02 -12.32 -2.50
CA GLU A 49 14.44 -12.05 -2.30
C GLU A 49 14.80 -11.73 -0.84
N ASN A 50 13.95 -10.96 -0.15
CA ASN A 50 14.30 -10.40 1.17
C ASN A 50 13.64 -11.14 2.32
N LEU A 51 12.47 -11.74 2.09
CA LEU A 51 11.68 -12.40 3.15
C LEU A 51 11.61 -13.92 2.97
N GLN A 52 12.06 -14.45 1.83
CA GLN A 52 11.96 -15.88 1.47
C GLN A 52 10.50 -16.36 1.47
N ILE A 53 9.58 -15.48 1.05
CA ILE A 53 8.15 -15.76 0.95
C ILE A 53 7.75 -15.72 -0.53
N THR A 54 7.24 -16.84 -1.04
CA THR A 54 6.65 -16.89 -2.38
C THR A 54 5.20 -16.43 -2.33
N LEU A 55 4.89 -15.37 -3.08
CA LEU A 55 3.54 -14.83 -3.22
C LEU A 55 3.06 -14.96 -4.67
N THR A 56 1.75 -15.03 -4.84
CA THR A 56 1.07 -15.05 -6.14
C THR A 56 0.05 -13.91 -6.20
N SER A 57 -0.26 -13.45 -7.41
CA SER A 57 -1.21 -12.36 -7.66
C SER A 57 -2.56 -12.53 -6.99
N GLN A 58 -3.02 -13.77 -6.84
CA GLN A 58 -4.32 -14.12 -6.24
C GLN A 58 -4.39 -13.83 -4.73
N GLN A 59 -3.26 -13.58 -4.08
CA GLN A 59 -3.17 -13.30 -2.65
C GLN A 59 -3.32 -11.81 -2.33
N PHE A 60 -3.40 -10.95 -3.34
CA PHE A 60 -3.56 -9.51 -3.17
C PHE A 60 -4.97 -9.09 -3.60
N GLU A 61 -5.63 -8.28 -2.78
CA GLU A 61 -6.85 -7.57 -3.21
C GLU A 61 -6.50 -6.40 -4.13
N ARG A 62 -5.40 -5.70 -3.81
CA ARG A 62 -4.89 -4.54 -4.54
C ARG A 62 -3.45 -4.28 -4.13
N VAL A 63 -2.60 -3.93 -5.10
CA VAL A 63 -1.23 -3.46 -4.86
C VAL A 63 -1.02 -2.15 -5.63
N HIS A 64 -0.59 -1.10 -4.93
CA HIS A 64 -0.37 0.20 -5.57
C HIS A 64 0.55 1.13 -4.76
N ARG A 65 1.17 2.08 -5.46
CA ARG A 65 1.93 3.17 -4.84
C ARG A 65 1.01 4.17 -4.15
N LEU A 66 1.43 4.64 -2.98
CA LEU A 66 0.73 5.70 -2.25
C LEU A 66 1.34 7.08 -2.54
N GLY A 67 0.48 8.02 -2.91
CA GLY A 67 0.86 9.41 -3.14
C GLY A 67 1.37 9.70 -4.55
N ARG A 68 1.84 10.94 -4.74
CA ARG A 68 2.29 11.44 -6.04
C ARG A 68 3.75 11.09 -6.29
N PHE A 69 4.07 10.63 -7.49
CA PHE A 69 5.44 10.33 -7.89
C PHE A 69 6.35 11.56 -7.76
N SER A 70 7.57 11.34 -7.29
CA SER A 70 8.63 12.34 -7.22
C SER A 70 9.97 11.63 -7.42
N PRO A 71 10.85 12.12 -8.31
CA PRO A 71 12.14 11.45 -8.59
C PRO A 71 13.01 11.23 -7.35
N ASP A 72 12.92 12.13 -6.38
CA ASP A 72 13.72 12.11 -5.15
C ASP A 72 13.09 11.27 -4.03
N LYS A 73 11.92 10.64 -4.26
CA LYS A 73 11.19 9.89 -3.25
C LYS A 73 10.67 8.57 -3.80
N ARG A 74 10.92 7.50 -3.05
CA ARG A 74 10.27 6.22 -3.27
C ARG A 74 8.94 6.17 -2.52
N ARG A 75 7.83 6.21 -3.26
CA ARG A 75 6.49 6.04 -2.68
C ARG A 75 6.37 4.63 -2.08
N PRO A 76 5.73 4.47 -0.91
CA PRO A 76 5.47 3.14 -0.39
C PRO A 76 4.45 2.39 -1.24
N ILE A 77 4.55 1.06 -1.25
CA ILE A 77 3.55 0.16 -1.81
C ILE A 77 2.60 -0.27 -0.68
N CYS A 78 1.30 -0.31 -1.01
CA CYS A 78 0.22 -0.79 -0.16
C CYS A 78 -0.63 -1.83 -0.91
#